data_AF-A0A1S4CSF6-F1
#
_entry.id   AF-A0A1S4CSF6-F1
#
_cell.length_a   1.000
_cell.length_b   1.000
_cell.length_c   1.000
_cell.angle_alpha   90.00
_cell.angle_beta   90.00
_cell.angle_gamma   90.00
#
_symmetry.space_group_name_H-M   'P 1'
#
loop_
_entity.id
_entity.type
_entity.pdbx_description
1 polymer ?
#
loop_
_entity_poly.entity_id
_entity_poly.type
_entity_poly.pdbx_seq_one_letter_code
_entity_poly.pdbx_strand_id
1 'polypeptide(L)'
;MSKNSCSSKRICRCGDVANHFTSKTLLNPGIRFYKCPKPESEGCGFWEWHDEEYPDAALIAINNVRLEAANRVIKILNGSLEVLKVERDGLTEKIELIDSMKNFEVKKIWNWEQKW
;
A
#
# COMPACT_ATOMS: atom_id res chain seq x y z
N MET A 1 9.89 7.92 34.49
CA MET A 1 11.04 8.84 34.39
C MET A 1 10.87 9.66 33.12
N SER A 2 10.62 10.96 33.25
CA SER A 2 10.32 11.85 32.12
C SER A 2 11.55 11.95 31.21
N LYS A 3 11.46 11.43 29.98
CA LYS A 3 12.50 11.65 28.96
C LYS A 3 12.41 13.11 28.54
N ASN A 4 13.22 13.94 29.19
CA ASN A 4 13.51 15.30 28.77
C ASN A 4 13.94 15.27 27.30
N SER A 5 13.08 15.72 26.39
CA SER A 5 13.45 15.99 25.00
C SER A 5 14.30 17.27 24.99
N CYS A 6 15.57 17.12 25.37
CA CYS A 6 16.59 18.10 25.06
C CYS A 6 17.01 17.80 23.62
N SER A 7 16.52 18.60 22.67
CA SER A 7 16.99 18.58 21.29
C SER A 7 18.50 18.77 21.29
N SER A 8 19.21 17.64 21.23
CA SER A 8 20.65 17.60 21.37
C SER A 8 21.21 18.32 20.14
N LYS A 9 21.75 19.54 20.34
CA LYS A 9 22.37 20.32 19.27
C LYS A 9 23.41 19.42 18.57
N ARG A 10 23.19 19.09 17.29
CA ARG A 10 24.14 18.28 16.52
C ARG A 10 25.39 19.11 16.26
N ILE A 11 26.55 18.58 16.62
CA ILE A 11 27.85 19.26 16.45
C ILE A 11 28.57 18.61 15.28
N CYS A 12 29.06 19.43 14.35
CA CYS A 12 29.83 18.96 13.21
C CYS A 12 31.31 18.71 13.56
N ARG A 13 32.08 18.12 12.65
CA ARG A 13 33.52 17.87 12.85
C ARG A 13 34.38 19.14 12.96
N CYS A 14 33.84 20.32 12.66
CA CYS A 14 34.51 21.61 12.92
C CYS A 14 34.37 22.09 14.37
N GLY A 15 33.54 21.43 15.18
CA GLY A 15 33.18 21.87 16.54
C GLY A 15 31.98 22.81 16.59
N ASP A 16 31.45 23.25 15.43
CA ASP A 16 30.31 24.15 15.33
C ASP A 16 28.97 23.41 15.37
N VAL A 17 27.92 24.10 15.84
CA VAL A 17 26.54 23.60 15.79
C VAL A 17 26.08 23.50 14.33
N ALA A 18 25.58 22.33 13.94
CA ALA A 18 25.05 22.10 12.61
C ALA A 18 23.75 22.87 12.37
N ASN A 19 23.60 23.42 11.17
CA ASN A 19 22.36 24.06 10.74
C ASN A 19 21.30 23.01 10.43
N HIS A 20 20.04 23.31 10.76
CA HIS A 20 18.89 22.45 10.50
C HIS A 20 18.10 22.97 9.30
N PHE A 21 17.86 22.09 8.32
CA PHE A 21 17.21 22.42 7.06
C PHE A 21 16.05 21.47 6.77
N THR A 22 15.07 21.95 6.00
CA THR A 22 14.01 21.13 5.41
C THR A 22 14.24 21.05 3.91
N SER A 23 14.35 19.83 3.38
CA SER A 23 14.49 19.58 1.95
C SER A 23 13.26 20.07 1.20
N LYS A 24 13.52 20.83 0.13
CA LYS A 24 12.51 21.33 -0.83
C LYS A 24 12.62 20.62 -2.19
N THR A 25 13.39 19.53 -2.27
CA THR A 25 13.55 18.78 -3.51
C THR A 25 12.29 17.96 -3.80
N LEU A 26 12.00 17.70 -5.08
CA LEU A 26 10.84 16.88 -5.48
C LEU A 26 10.95 15.43 -5.00
N LEU A 27 12.17 14.90 -4.87
CA LEU A 27 12.41 13.52 -4.44
C LEU A 27 12.23 13.34 -2.92
N ASN A 28 12.60 14.36 -2.13
CA ASN A 28 12.59 14.29 -0.67
C ASN A 28 11.89 15.52 -0.06
N PRO A 29 10.64 15.85 -0.42
CA PRO A 29 9.98 17.05 0.08
C PRO A 29 9.68 16.93 1.57
N GLY A 30 10.01 17.97 2.34
CA GLY A 30 9.68 18.03 3.76
C GLY A 30 10.61 17.25 4.69
N ILE A 31 11.55 16.46 4.16
CA ILE A 31 12.52 15.72 4.98
C ILE A 31 13.54 16.70 5.57
N ARG A 32 13.76 16.61 6.89
CA ARG A 32 14.69 17.48 7.61
C ARG A 32 16.08 16.85 7.71
N PHE A 33 17.12 17.68 7.70
CA PHE A 33 18.51 17.25 7.82
C PHE A 33 19.37 18.31 8.52
N TYR A 34 20.51 17.89 9.05
CA TYR A 34 21.55 18.77 9.57
C TYR A 34 22.73 18.85 8.60
N LYS A 35 23.33 20.03 8.43
CA LYS A 35 24.59 20.21 7.67
C LYS A 35 25.55 21.15 8.41
N CYS A 36 26.85 20.97 8.21
CA CYS A 36 27.87 21.92 8.65
C CYS A 36 27.48 23.36 8.26
N PRO A 37 27.61 24.35 9.17
CA PRO A 37 27.22 25.72 8.87
C PRO A 37 28.21 26.44 7.94
N LYS A 38 29.44 25.94 7.80
CA LYS A 38 30.47 26.55 6.96
C LYS A 38 30.21 26.31 5.46
N PRO A 39 30.69 27.20 4.58
CA PRO A 39 30.67 26.98 3.13
C PRO A 39 31.33 25.65 2.73
N GLU A 40 30.93 25.09 1.59
CA GLU A 40 31.39 23.76 1.16
C GLU A 40 32.91 23.67 0.95
N SER A 41 33.54 24.77 0.55
CA SER A 41 35.00 24.89 0.38
C SER A 41 35.79 24.85 1.69
N GLU A 42 35.17 25.18 2.82
CA GLU A 42 35.83 25.36 4.12
C GLU A 42 35.25 24.47 5.22
N GLY A 43 34.11 23.84 4.96
CA GLY A 43 33.38 23.02 5.90
C GLY A 43 33.88 21.58 5.93
N CYS A 44 33.58 20.88 7.01
CA CYS A 44 33.95 19.48 7.17
C CYS A 44 33.08 18.50 6.37
N GLY A 45 32.08 18.97 5.62
CA GLY A 45 31.13 18.13 4.91
C GLY A 45 30.18 17.33 5.80
N PHE A 46 30.01 17.72 7.06
CA PHE A 46 29.03 17.06 7.95
C PHE A 46 27.62 17.18 7.38
N TRP A 47 26.92 16.04 7.33
CA TRP A 47 25.53 15.93 6.92
C TRP A 47 24.90 14.70 7.58
N GLU A 48 23.71 14.85 8.17
CA GLU A 48 22.95 13.76 8.77
C GLU A 48 21.45 14.02 8.59
N TRP A 49 20.65 12.95 8.43
CA TRP A 49 19.20 13.08 8.49
C TRP A 49 18.74 13.53 9.88
N HIS A 50 17.66 14.32 9.92
CA HIS A 50 16.94 14.53 11.16
C HIS A 50 16.08 13.30 11.39
N ASP A 51 16.57 12.39 12.23
CA ASP A 51 15.77 11.28 12.75
C ASP A 51 14.70 11.84 13.67
N GLU A 52 13.60 12.30 13.08
CA GLU A 52 12.34 12.40 13.81
C GLU A 52 11.87 10.96 14.05
N GLU A 53 12.16 10.41 15.23
CA GLU A 53 11.19 9.54 15.87
C GLU A 53 9.90 10.35 15.95
N TYR A 54 9.01 10.15 14.97
CA TYR A 54 7.66 10.66 15.06
C TYR A 54 7.12 10.20 16.42
N PRO A 55 6.56 11.10 17.24
CA PRO A 55 5.99 10.70 18.50
C PRO A 55 5.04 9.53 18.27
N ASP A 56 5.03 8.53 19.16
CA ASP A 56 4.23 7.32 19.00
C ASP A 56 2.78 7.63 18.59
N ALA A 57 2.20 8.70 19.13
CA ALA A 57 0.88 9.19 18.78
C ALA A 57 0.69 9.55 17.29
N ALA A 58 1.69 10.17 16.65
CA ALA A 58 1.66 10.52 15.24
C ALA A 58 1.78 9.26 14.35
N LEU A 59 2.64 8.31 14.72
CA LEU A 59 2.74 7.03 14.01
C LEU A 59 1.44 6.22 14.12
N ILE A 60 0.84 6.17 15.31
CA ILE A 60 -0.45 5.53 15.55
C ILE A 60 -1.52 6.16 14.67
N ALA A 61 -1.61 7.49 14.61
CA ALA A 61 -2.57 8.18 13.77
C ALA A 61 -2.39 7.86 12.28
N ILE A 62 -1.15 7.90 11.77
CA ILE A 62 -0.85 7.56 10.37
C ILE A 62 -1.23 6.11 10.05
N ASN A 63 -0.88 5.18 10.93
CA ASN A 63 -1.17 3.76 10.74
C ASN A 63 -2.67 3.48 10.81
N ASN A 64 -3.42 4.16 11.68
CA ASN A 64 -4.87 4.04 11.74
C ASN A 64 -5.53 4.51 10.45
N VAL A 65 -5.11 5.65 9.88
CA VAL A 65 -5.65 6.13 8.60
C VAL A 65 -5.36 5.13 7.46
N ARG A 66 -4.15 4.57 7.42
CA ARG A 66 -3.79 3.53 6.45
C ARG A 66 -4.64 2.27 6.62
N LEU A 67 -4.84 1.83 7.87
CA LEU A 67 -5.65 0.67 8.21
C LEU A 67 -7.12 0.88 7.81
N GLU A 68 -7.68 2.06 8.07
CA GLU A 68 -9.04 2.41 7.65
C GLU A 68 -9.19 2.37 6.13
N ALA A 69 -8.24 2.93 5.38
CA ALA A 69 -8.25 2.89 3.92
C ALA A 69 -8.19 1.44 3.40
N ALA A 70 -7.29 0.62 3.95
CA ALA A 70 -7.17 -0.79 3.59
C ALA A 70 -8.47 -1.56 3.89
N ASN A 71 -9.08 -1.34 5.05
CA ASN A 71 -10.34 -1.99 5.42
C ASN A 71 -11.49 -1.61 4.48
N ARG A 72 -11.54 -0.36 4.01
CA ARG A 72 -12.53 0.06 3.00
C ARG A 72 -12.34 -0.68 1.68
N VAL A 73 -11.09 -0.80 1.21
CA VAL A 73 -10.77 -1.53 -0.02
C VAL A 73 -11.17 -3.00 0.11
N ILE A 74 -10.83 -3.65 1.22
CA ILE A 74 -11.20 -5.05 1.50
C ILE A 74 -12.72 -5.23 1.46
N LYS A 75 -13.47 -4.31 2.08
CA LYS A 75 -14.94 -4.36 2.07
C LYS A 75 -15.50 -4.30 0.65
N ILE A 76 -14.97 -3.41 -0.20
CA ILE A 76 -15.39 -3.27 -1.60
C ILE A 76 -15.08 -4.54 -2.37
N LEU A 77 -13.85 -5.05 -2.27
CA LEU A 77 -13.41 -6.25 -2.97
C LEU A 77 -14.24 -7.48 -2.58
N ASN A 78 -14.56 -7.63 -1.29
CA ASN A 78 -15.42 -8.71 -0.83
C ASN A 78 -16.83 -8.59 -1.43
N GLY A 79 -17.39 -7.38 -1.50
CA GLY A 79 -18.68 -7.16 -2.17
C GLY A 79 -18.65 -7.56 -3.65
N SER A 80 -17.61 -7.13 -4.38
CA SER A 80 -17.42 -7.51 -5.79
C SER A 80 -17.25 -9.03 -5.96
N LEU A 81 -16.53 -9.68 -5.05
CA LEU A 81 -16.34 -11.12 -5.06
C LEU A 81 -17.65 -11.88 -4.92
N GLU A 82 -18.54 -11.45 -4.03
CA GLU A 82 -19.86 -12.08 -3.86
C GLU A 82 -20.72 -11.94 -5.12
N VAL A 83 -20.72 -10.78 -5.77
CA VAL A 83 -21.43 -10.58 -7.06
C VAL A 83 -20.90 -11.55 -8.11
N LEU A 84 -19.58 -11.65 -8.27
CA LEU A 84 -18.95 -12.55 -9.24
C LEU A 84 -19.25 -14.02 -8.96
N LYS A 85 -19.35 -14.42 -7.69
CA LYS A 85 -19.74 -15.78 -7.32
C LYS A 85 -21.17 -16.09 -7.77
N VAL A 86 -22.12 -15.18 -7.53
CA VAL A 86 -23.51 -15.36 -7.94
C VAL A 86 -23.62 -15.47 -9.47
N GLU A 87 -22.92 -14.61 -10.20
CA GLU A 87 -22.90 -14.67 -11.67
C GLU A 87 -22.32 -15.99 -12.19
N ARG A 88 -21.20 -16.44 -11.60
CA ARG A 88 -20.57 -17.71 -11.93
C ARG A 88 -21.51 -18.89 -11.68
N ASP A 89 -22.20 -18.90 -10.54
CA ASP A 89 -23.10 -19.99 -10.18
C ASP A 89 -24.29 -20.06 -11.16
N GLY A 90 -24.86 -18.90 -11.53
CA GLY A 90 -25.91 -18.83 -12.55
C GLY A 90 -25.45 -19.23 -13.96
N LEU A 91 -24.20 -18.95 -14.32
CA LEU A 91 -23.62 -19.43 -15.58
C LEU A 91 -23.39 -20.95 -15.56
N THR A 92 -23.02 -21.50 -14.40
CA THR A 92 -22.79 -22.93 -14.22
C THR A 92 -24.10 -23.71 -14.44
N GLU A 93 -25.20 -23.26 -13.85
CA GLU A 93 -26.53 -23.86 -14.07
C GLU A 93 -26.94 -23.83 -15.56
N LYS A 94 -26.69 -22.72 -16.26
CA LYS A 94 -26.98 -22.62 -17.70
C LYS A 94 -26.18 -23.63 -18.54
N ILE A 95 -24.92 -23.87 -18.18
CA ILE A 95 -24.08 -24.86 -18.86
C ILE A 95 -24.65 -26.27 -18.67
N GLU A 96 -25.03 -26.62 -17.45
CA GLU A 96 -25.64 -27.93 -17.14
C GLU A 96 -26.94 -28.18 -17.93
N LEU A 97 -27.77 -27.13 -18.07
CA LEU A 97 -28.98 -27.19 -18.89
C LEU A 97 -28.66 -27.42 -20.37
N ILE A 98 -27.70 -26.67 -20.92
CA ILE A 98 -27.26 -26.83 -22.32
C ILE A 98 -26.72 -28.24 -22.57
N ASP A 99 -25.91 -28.77 -21.65
CA ASP A 99 -25.36 -30.12 -21.78
C ASP A 99 -26.45 -31.19 -21.72
N SER A 100 -27.45 -31.00 -20.86
CA SER A 100 -28.62 -31.88 -20.79
C SER A 100 -29.44 -31.87 -22.09
N MET A 101 -29.65 -30.69 -22.68
CA MET A 101 -30.35 -30.53 -23.96
C MET A 101 -29.58 -31.22 -25.10
N LYS A 102 -28.26 -31.00 -25.18
CA LYS A 102 -27.41 -31.65 -26.18
C LYS A 102 -27.45 -33.17 -26.04
N ASN A 103 -27.35 -33.69 -24.82
CA ASN A 103 -27.42 -35.13 -24.57
C ASN A 103 -28.76 -35.73 -25.00
N PHE A 104 -29.86 -35.00 -24.78
CA PHE A 104 -31.18 -35.42 -25.26
C PHE A 104 -31.26 -35.45 -26.79
N GLU A 105 -30.76 -34.42 -27.47
CA GLU A 105 -30.72 -34.36 -28.93
C GLU A 105 -29.87 -35.48 -29.53
N VAL A 106 -28.68 -35.73 -28.99
CA VAL A 106 -27.81 -36.84 -29.40
C VAL A 106 -28.53 -38.18 -29.25
N LYS A 107 -29.21 -38.41 -28.12
CA LYS A 107 -29.99 -39.64 -27.91
C LYS A 107 -31.16 -39.76 -28.88
N LYS A 108 -31.82 -38.66 -29.22
CA LYS A 108 -32.90 -38.63 -30.21
C LYS A 108 -32.38 -39.03 -31.59
N ILE A 109 -31.26 -38.46 -32.03
CA ILE A 109 -30.62 -38.77 -33.31
C ILE A 109 -30.24 -40.26 -33.37
N TRP A 110 -29.56 -40.77 -32.34
CA TRP A 110 -29.16 -42.16 -32.26
C TRP A 110 -30.36 -43.12 -32.38
N ASN A 111 -31.47 -42.84 -31.69
CA ASN A 111 -32.69 -43.63 -31.78
C ASN A 111 -33.33 -43.63 -33.18
N TRP A 112 -33.12 -42.59 -33.97
CA TRP A 112 -33.65 -42.50 -35.35
C TRP A 112 -32.78 -43.29 -36.31
N GLU A 113 -31.46 -43.24 -36.16
CA GLU A 113 -30.51 -44.03 -36.96
C GLU A 113 -30.71 -45.54 -36.78
N GLN A 114 -31.10 -46.00 -35.59
CA GLN A 114 -31.40 -47.43 -35.33
C GLN A 114 -32.72 -47.93 -35.94
N LYS A 115 -33.53 -47.04 -36.52
CA LYS A 115 -34.85 -47.37 -37.11
C LYS A 115 -34.83 -47.46 -38.64
N TRP A 116 -33.68 -47.27 -39.26
CA TRP A 116 -33.43 -47.38 -40.71
C TRP A 116 -32.23 -48.29 -40.96
#